data_AF-A0A397JDW7-F1
#
_entry.id   AF-A0A397JDW7-F1
#
_cell.length_a   1.000
_cell.length_b   1.000
_cell.length_c   1.000
_cell.angle_alpha   90.00
_cell.angle_beta   90.00
_cell.angle_gamma   90.00
#
_symmetry.space_group_name_H-M   'P 1'
#
loop_
_entity.id
_entity.type
_entity.pdbx_description
1 polymer ?
#
loop_
_entity_poly.entity_id
_entity_poly.type
_entity_poly.pdbx_seq_one_letter_code
_entity_poly.pdbx_strand_id
1 'polypeptide(L)'
;MEDQVESNSSFNSDSDKLINSDSGKPVNVSDVEQVSQKEKEVKEAMEKEAKEREAKEKEAKELAKEAKQKEVNELAKVAKEAKEKEAMETKKREATPTGRKEINNPFEAATSKVSHLVHWENPIHSGIVLATGLSVIIYTSYYSLISTYFALIISLLGLNWIIVIGKKQFQALSSTEYTNPFESLIDKQIFERAKIEKYLNIFVDGVEFLLLEYQKVILVEDPSRTFKFIVFLYSLWTILGWFSIRTLASIVLVLGFSVPTIYRRKQEFFDEKLNKMRGISNSYCERATGLLKQHTKGVVEKGRNYAVTKGWATKEE
;
A
#
# COMPACT_ATOMS: atom_id res chain seq x y z
N MET A 1 -61.16 24.82 -65.12
CA MET A 1 -60.31 25.91 -64.61
C MET A 1 -58.94 25.26 -64.44
N GLU A 2 -58.31 24.93 -65.57
CA GLU A 2 -57.29 25.75 -66.26
C GLU A 2 -56.04 25.86 -65.38
N ASP A 3 -55.02 25.05 -65.66
CA ASP A 3 -53.91 25.32 -66.60
C ASP A 3 -52.91 26.33 -66.00
N GLN A 4 -51.70 25.91 -65.62
CA GLN A 4 -50.46 25.81 -66.41
C GLN A 4 -49.50 26.99 -66.10
N VAL A 5 -48.20 26.65 -66.02
CA VAL A 5 -47.10 27.30 -66.73
C VAL A 5 -46.37 28.55 -66.16
N GLU A 6 -45.06 28.31 -65.97
CA GLU A 6 -43.89 29.14 -66.33
C GLU A 6 -43.62 30.46 -65.59
N SER A 7 -42.43 30.65 -65.01
CA SER A 7 -41.07 30.87 -65.58
C SER A 7 -40.75 32.35 -65.76
N ASN A 8 -39.45 32.65 -65.60
CA ASN A 8 -38.76 33.90 -65.96
C ASN A 8 -39.06 35.12 -65.04
N SER A 9 -38.13 36.02 -64.75
CA SER A 9 -36.80 36.30 -65.26
C SER A 9 -36.11 37.30 -64.33
N SER A 10 -34.79 37.23 -64.28
CA SER A 10 -33.86 38.31 -63.95
C SER A 10 -34.27 39.69 -64.49
N PHE A 11 -34.09 40.77 -63.73
CA PHE A 11 -33.37 41.95 -64.22
C PHE A 11 -32.97 42.94 -63.10
N ASN A 12 -31.93 43.67 -63.43
CA ASN A 12 -30.99 44.48 -62.66
C ASN A 12 -31.54 45.83 -62.16
N SER A 13 -30.87 46.42 -61.15
CA SER A 13 -30.77 47.88 -60.98
C SER A 13 -29.62 48.25 -60.03
N ASP A 14 -28.43 48.42 -60.60
CA ASP A 14 -27.38 49.31 -60.07
C ASP A 14 -27.90 50.74 -59.88
N SER A 15 -27.40 51.45 -58.85
CA SER A 15 -27.17 52.91 -58.88
C SER A 15 -26.39 53.39 -57.64
N ASP A 16 -25.15 53.75 -57.91
CA ASP A 16 -24.15 54.51 -57.15
C ASP A 16 -24.61 55.60 -56.16
N LYS A 17 -23.80 55.79 -55.09
CA LYS A 17 -23.22 57.13 -54.76
C LYS A 17 -22.10 57.12 -53.71
N LEU A 18 -20.86 57.17 -54.22
CA LEU A 18 -19.72 58.07 -53.98
C LEU A 18 -19.50 58.85 -52.65
N ILE A 19 -18.19 59.13 -52.45
CA ILE A 19 -17.49 60.22 -51.70
C ILE A 19 -16.90 59.73 -50.35
N ASN A 20 -15.58 59.73 -50.07
CA ASN A 20 -14.60 60.79 -50.32
C ASN A 20 -13.14 60.30 -50.45
N SER A 21 -12.38 61.04 -51.26
CA SER A 21 -10.94 61.00 -51.48
C SER A 21 -10.32 62.18 -50.74
N ASP A 22 -9.17 62.04 -50.07
CA ASP A 22 -8.18 63.11 -50.11
C ASP A 22 -6.75 62.62 -49.91
N SER A 23 -5.88 63.28 -50.66
CA SER A 23 -4.50 63.02 -51.01
C SER A 23 -3.55 63.98 -50.26
N GLY A 24 -2.25 63.66 -50.22
CA GLY A 24 -1.31 64.31 -49.30
C GLY A 24 -0.49 65.52 -49.77
N LYS A 25 0.34 66.00 -48.80
CA LYS A 25 1.57 66.85 -48.80
C LYS A 25 1.43 68.39 -48.85
N PRO A 26 2.41 69.22 -48.36
CA PRO A 26 3.76 68.93 -47.77
C PRO A 26 4.24 69.77 -46.51
N VAL A 27 5.18 69.18 -45.74
CA VAL A 27 6.41 69.69 -45.02
C VAL A 27 6.40 70.98 -44.14
N ASN A 28 6.86 70.87 -42.86
CA ASN A 28 7.57 71.93 -42.11
C ASN A 28 8.62 71.31 -41.13
N VAL A 29 9.82 71.90 -41.07
CA VAL A 29 11.12 71.27 -40.67
C VAL A 29 11.68 71.84 -39.35
N SER A 30 10.87 72.40 -38.44
CA SER A 30 11.39 72.96 -37.17
C SER A 30 10.91 72.28 -35.88
N ASP A 31 9.85 71.45 -35.93
CA ASP A 31 9.40 70.63 -34.78
C ASP A 31 10.03 69.21 -34.75
N VAL A 32 10.69 68.81 -35.84
CA VAL A 32 11.33 67.48 -35.96
C VAL A 32 12.66 67.43 -35.19
N GLU A 33 13.37 68.55 -35.05
CA GLU A 33 14.69 68.60 -34.41
C GLU A 33 14.62 68.36 -32.88
N GLN A 34 13.59 68.86 -32.19
CA GLN A 34 13.43 68.66 -30.74
C GLN A 34 12.86 67.28 -30.38
N VAL A 35 12.03 66.68 -31.25
CA VAL A 35 11.56 65.29 -31.08
C VAL A 35 12.70 64.31 -31.34
N SER A 36 13.56 64.58 -32.33
CA SER A 36 14.70 63.71 -32.67
C SER A 36 15.78 63.66 -31.57
N GLN A 37 16.03 64.78 -30.88
CA GLN A 37 16.98 64.79 -29.76
C GLN A 37 16.44 64.04 -28.53
N LYS A 38 15.16 64.21 -28.17
CA LYS A 38 14.53 63.43 -27.08
C LYS A 38 14.42 61.93 -27.39
N GLU A 39 14.11 61.55 -28.63
CA GLU A 39 14.09 60.13 -29.04
C GLU A 39 15.50 59.51 -29.04
N LYS A 40 16.55 60.28 -29.35
CA LYS A 40 17.94 59.82 -29.25
C LYS A 40 18.36 59.59 -27.81
N GLU A 41 18.06 60.52 -26.89
CA GLU A 41 18.37 60.35 -25.47
C GLU A 41 17.62 59.16 -24.84
N VAL A 42 16.34 58.96 -25.19
CA VAL A 42 15.54 57.81 -24.72
C VAL A 42 16.05 56.48 -25.29
N LYS A 43 16.48 56.45 -26.56
CA LYS A 43 17.12 55.26 -27.15
C LYS A 43 18.48 54.96 -26.53
N GLU A 44 19.30 55.97 -26.29
CA GLU A 44 20.60 55.80 -25.62
C GLU A 44 20.43 55.33 -24.17
N ALA A 45 19.43 55.86 -23.44
CA ALA A 45 19.11 55.43 -22.08
C ALA A 45 18.60 53.98 -22.04
N MET A 46 17.71 53.59 -22.95
CA MET A 46 17.23 52.19 -23.06
C MET A 46 18.35 51.23 -23.48
N GLU A 47 19.26 51.64 -24.36
CA GLU A 47 20.41 50.81 -24.75
C GLU A 47 21.41 50.66 -23.60
N LYS A 48 21.60 51.71 -22.78
CA LYS A 48 22.46 51.67 -21.60
C LYS A 48 21.88 50.77 -20.51
N GLU A 49 20.57 50.84 -20.24
CA GLU A 49 19.88 49.94 -19.30
C GLU A 49 19.85 48.49 -19.81
N ALA A 50 19.70 48.27 -21.12
CA ALA A 50 19.76 46.94 -21.71
C ALA A 50 21.16 46.32 -21.57
N LYS A 51 22.22 47.09 -21.85
CA LYS A 51 23.61 46.65 -21.65
C LYS A 51 23.93 46.39 -20.17
N GLU A 52 23.39 47.18 -19.25
CA GLU A 52 23.56 46.95 -17.81
C GLU A 52 22.83 45.68 -17.33
N ARG A 53 21.63 45.40 -17.85
CA ARG A 53 20.89 44.15 -17.56
C ARG A 53 21.59 42.92 -18.13
N GLU A 54 22.11 43.01 -19.35
CA GLU A 54 22.92 41.93 -19.95
C GLU A 54 24.23 41.69 -19.20
N ALA A 55 24.89 42.75 -18.69
CA ALA A 55 26.08 42.62 -17.87
C ALA A 55 25.80 41.93 -16.53
N LYS A 56 24.71 42.31 -15.84
CA LYS A 56 24.27 41.66 -14.58
C LYS A 56 23.86 40.21 -14.79
N GLU A 57 23.22 39.89 -15.93
CA GLU A 57 22.86 38.52 -16.26
C GLU A 57 24.09 37.65 -16.56
N LYS A 58 25.11 38.22 -17.22
CA LYS A 58 26.38 37.52 -17.46
C LYS A 58 27.15 37.27 -16.16
N GLU A 59 27.23 38.26 -15.28
CA GLU A 59 27.87 38.13 -13.96
C GLU A 59 27.14 37.11 -13.07
N ALA A 60 25.80 37.11 -13.06
CA ALA A 60 25.00 36.11 -12.34
C ALA A 60 25.19 34.69 -12.89
N LYS A 61 25.32 34.54 -14.21
CA LYS A 61 25.62 33.25 -14.86
C LYS A 61 27.04 32.77 -14.57
N GLU A 62 28.00 33.67 -14.43
CA GLU A 62 29.39 33.36 -14.11
C GLU A 62 29.54 32.90 -12.65
N LEU A 63 28.90 33.62 -11.71
CA LEU A 63 28.82 33.21 -10.29
C LEU A 63 28.10 31.87 -10.10
N ALA A 64 27.03 31.61 -10.87
CA ALA A 64 26.33 30.34 -10.84
C ALA A 64 27.17 29.18 -11.42
N LYS A 65 28.02 29.45 -12.41
CA LYS A 65 28.99 28.46 -12.94
C LYS A 65 30.10 28.19 -11.92
N GLU A 66 30.63 29.21 -11.28
CA GLU A 66 31.66 29.06 -10.25
C GLU A 66 31.13 28.29 -9.03
N ALA A 67 29.89 28.54 -8.61
CA ALA A 67 29.22 27.78 -7.55
C ALA A 67 29.04 26.31 -7.91
N LYS A 68 28.57 26.00 -9.13
CA LYS A 68 28.44 24.61 -9.62
C LYS A 68 29.80 23.93 -9.73
N GLN A 69 30.84 24.64 -10.19
CA GLN A 69 32.19 24.08 -10.29
C GLN A 69 32.80 23.78 -8.91
N LYS A 70 32.52 24.60 -7.89
CA LYS A 70 32.91 24.34 -6.50
C LYS A 70 32.22 23.11 -5.93
N GLU A 71 30.92 22.95 -6.17
CA GLU A 71 30.17 21.75 -5.76
C GLU A 71 30.70 20.47 -6.41
N VAL A 72 30.99 20.53 -7.73
CA VAL A 72 31.56 19.39 -8.47
C VAL A 72 32.98 19.06 -7.99
N ASN A 73 33.81 20.05 -7.67
CA ASN A 73 35.15 19.83 -7.12
C ASN A 73 35.11 19.24 -5.69
N GLU A 74 34.19 19.67 -4.83
CA GLU A 74 33.98 19.09 -3.50
C GLU A 74 33.48 17.64 -3.61
N LEU A 75 32.51 17.36 -4.48
CA LEU A 75 32.05 15.99 -4.74
C LEU A 75 33.15 15.11 -5.33
N ALA A 76 33.99 15.64 -6.22
CA ALA A 76 35.14 14.93 -6.77
C ALA A 76 36.22 14.65 -5.69
N LYS A 77 36.42 15.56 -4.75
CA LYS A 77 37.33 15.38 -3.61
C LYS A 77 36.82 14.31 -2.64
N VAL A 78 35.53 14.34 -2.31
CA VAL A 78 34.86 13.32 -1.48
C VAL A 78 34.90 11.95 -2.18
N ALA A 79 34.70 11.89 -3.49
CA ALA A 79 34.80 10.65 -4.26
C ALA A 79 36.25 10.11 -4.31
N LYS A 80 37.25 11.00 -4.37
CA LYS A 80 38.66 10.62 -4.36
C LYS A 80 39.10 10.11 -2.98
N GLU A 81 38.65 10.75 -1.90
CA GLU A 81 38.85 10.30 -0.52
C GLU A 81 38.10 8.99 -0.23
N ALA A 82 36.91 8.79 -0.80
CA ALA A 82 36.16 7.53 -0.71
C ALA A 82 36.89 6.39 -1.43
N LYS A 83 37.44 6.65 -2.62
CA LYS A 83 38.24 5.65 -3.36
C LYS A 83 39.57 5.35 -2.69
N GLU A 84 40.22 6.33 -2.05
CA GLU A 84 41.44 6.11 -1.28
C GLU A 84 41.16 5.31 0.01
N LYS A 85 40.00 5.54 0.66
CA LYS A 85 39.50 4.72 1.77
C LYS A 85 39.14 3.29 1.36
N GLU A 86 38.50 3.10 0.20
CA GLU A 86 38.20 1.78 -0.37
C GLU A 86 39.48 1.02 -0.77
N ALA A 87 40.48 1.72 -1.35
CA ALA A 87 41.79 1.15 -1.68
C ALA A 87 42.61 0.77 -0.43
N MET A 88 42.47 1.53 0.67
CA MET A 88 43.09 1.22 1.95
C MET A 88 42.39 0.06 2.68
N GLU A 89 41.06 -0.07 2.54
CA GLU A 89 40.27 -1.21 3.04
C GLU A 89 40.53 -2.52 2.29
N THR A 90 40.70 -2.47 0.97
CA THR A 90 41.01 -3.67 0.17
C THR A 90 42.40 -4.21 0.49
N LYS A 91 43.39 -3.34 0.72
CA LYS A 91 44.74 -3.77 1.11
C LYS A 91 44.81 -4.32 2.55
N LYS A 92 43.85 -3.99 3.42
CA LYS A 92 43.74 -4.52 4.80
C LYS A 92 43.03 -5.89 4.86
N ARG A 93 42.28 -6.28 3.82
CA ARG A 93 41.53 -7.55 3.77
C ARG A 93 42.36 -8.78 3.39
N GLU A 94 43.57 -8.63 2.87
CA GLU A 94 44.40 -9.78 2.43
C GLU A 94 45.48 -10.20 3.43
N ALA A 95 45.65 -9.50 4.55
CA ALA A 95 46.59 -9.90 5.59
C ALA A 95 45.88 -10.10 6.94
N THR A 96 45.73 -11.38 7.30
CA THR A 96 45.53 -11.96 8.65
C THR A 96 44.09 -12.44 8.95
N PRO A 97 43.94 -13.71 9.39
CA PRO A 97 42.65 -14.39 9.48
C PRO A 97 41.88 -13.99 10.75
N THR A 98 40.59 -14.36 10.76
CA THR A 98 39.67 -14.44 11.91
C THR A 98 38.84 -13.19 12.26
N GLY A 99 37.53 -13.29 12.02
CA GLY A 99 36.51 -12.91 13.01
C GLY A 99 35.93 -11.49 12.97
N ARG A 100 34.81 -11.29 12.25
CA ARG A 100 33.67 -10.50 12.75
C ARG A 100 32.39 -10.90 12.00
N LYS A 101 31.49 -11.63 12.69
CA LYS A 101 30.10 -11.83 12.24
C LYS A 101 29.35 -10.52 12.45
N GLU A 102 28.80 -9.95 11.38
CA GLU A 102 27.81 -8.88 11.49
C GLU A 102 26.61 -9.37 12.31
N ILE A 103 26.20 -8.55 13.27
CA ILE A 103 25.07 -8.80 14.15
C ILE A 103 23.81 -8.45 13.35
N ASN A 104 23.46 -9.32 12.40
CA ASN A 104 22.19 -9.26 11.71
C ASN A 104 21.11 -9.73 12.68
N ASN A 105 20.03 -8.97 12.79
CA ASN A 105 18.82 -9.41 13.48
C ASN A 105 18.49 -10.83 12.98
N PRO A 106 18.50 -11.86 13.85
CA PRO A 106 18.30 -13.25 13.41
C PRO A 106 16.94 -13.43 12.73
N PHE A 107 15.98 -12.57 13.08
CA PHE A 107 14.65 -12.54 12.52
C PHE A 107 14.60 -11.99 11.08
N GLU A 108 15.41 -10.99 10.75
CA GLU A 108 15.40 -10.36 9.43
C GLU A 108 16.09 -11.24 8.39
N ALA A 109 17.20 -11.87 8.77
CA ALA A 109 17.86 -12.90 7.98
C ALA A 109 16.97 -14.15 7.79
N ALA A 110 16.19 -14.53 8.81
CA ALA A 110 15.20 -15.59 8.69
C ALA A 110 14.04 -15.19 7.77
N THR A 111 13.54 -13.96 7.86
CA THR A 111 12.42 -13.46 7.04
C THR A 111 12.81 -13.36 5.57
N SER A 112 14.01 -12.86 5.27
CA SER A 112 14.55 -12.87 3.90
C SER A 112 14.66 -14.30 3.37
N LYS A 113 15.30 -15.23 4.11
CA LYS A 113 15.43 -16.63 3.68
C LYS A 113 14.09 -17.35 3.51
N VAL A 114 13.14 -17.13 4.41
CA VAL A 114 11.79 -17.67 4.33
C VAL A 114 11.06 -17.08 3.14
N SER A 115 11.24 -15.78 2.85
CA SER A 115 10.66 -15.16 1.66
C SER A 115 11.20 -15.81 0.37
N HIS A 116 12.51 -16.04 0.25
CA HIS A 116 13.09 -16.71 -0.92
C HIS A 116 12.59 -18.17 -1.09
N LEU A 117 12.35 -18.88 0.02
CA LEU A 117 11.75 -20.23 0.02
C LEU A 117 10.28 -20.23 -0.39
N VAL A 118 9.49 -19.28 0.13
CA VAL A 118 8.07 -19.14 -0.21
C VAL A 118 7.88 -18.74 -1.67
N HIS A 119 8.84 -18.02 -2.26
CA HIS A 119 8.85 -17.67 -3.68
C HIS A 119 9.35 -18.79 -4.62
N TRP A 120 9.66 -19.99 -4.11
CA TRP A 120 10.11 -21.15 -4.90
C TRP A 120 11.33 -20.87 -5.80
N GLU A 121 12.23 -19.98 -5.38
CA GLU A 121 13.42 -19.65 -6.16
C GLU A 121 14.35 -20.86 -6.33
N ASN A 122 14.33 -21.76 -5.33
CA ASN A 122 14.90 -23.10 -5.41
C ASN A 122 13.78 -24.15 -5.19
N PRO A 123 13.25 -24.81 -6.23
CA PRO A 123 12.09 -25.69 -6.12
C PRO A 123 12.36 -26.94 -5.27
N ILE A 124 13.60 -27.43 -5.27
CA ILE A 124 14.02 -28.60 -4.48
C ILE A 124 14.02 -28.26 -2.98
N HIS A 125 14.63 -27.13 -2.60
CA HIS A 125 14.72 -26.72 -1.20
C HIS A 125 13.35 -26.32 -0.63
N SER A 126 12.56 -25.59 -1.42
CA SER A 126 11.22 -25.15 -1.03
C SER A 126 10.25 -26.34 -0.93
N GLY A 127 10.39 -27.31 -1.83
CA GLY A 127 9.65 -28.58 -1.78
C GLY A 127 9.99 -29.43 -0.55
N ILE A 128 11.28 -29.52 -0.17
CA ILE A 128 11.69 -30.22 1.06
C ILE A 128 11.10 -29.55 2.30
N VAL A 129 11.11 -28.21 2.37
CA VAL A 129 10.54 -27.48 3.52
C VAL A 129 9.02 -27.64 3.58
N LEU A 130 8.33 -27.57 2.45
CA LEU A 130 6.89 -27.84 2.37
C LEU A 130 6.57 -29.29 2.79
N ALA A 131 7.33 -30.27 2.30
CA ALA A 131 7.16 -31.68 2.64
C ALA A 131 7.48 -31.96 4.11
N THR A 132 8.47 -31.28 4.68
CA THR A 132 8.79 -31.36 6.11
C THR A 132 7.67 -30.77 6.96
N GLY A 133 7.15 -29.60 6.58
CA GLY A 133 6.00 -28.97 7.25
C GLY A 133 4.75 -29.84 7.17
N LEU A 134 4.43 -30.39 6.00
CA LEU A 134 3.32 -31.33 5.83
C LEU A 134 3.54 -32.61 6.64
N SER A 135 4.76 -33.16 6.66
CA SER A 135 5.08 -34.36 7.46
C SER A 135 4.89 -34.12 8.95
N VAL A 136 5.26 -32.94 9.47
CA VAL A 136 5.02 -32.56 10.87
C VAL A 136 3.52 -32.46 11.16
N ILE A 137 2.73 -31.88 10.25
CA ILE A 137 1.27 -31.78 10.37
C ILE A 137 0.60 -33.17 10.33
N ILE A 138 1.09 -34.07 9.46
CA ILE A 138 0.61 -35.45 9.36
C ILE A 138 1.00 -36.25 10.61
N TYR A 139 2.23 -36.12 11.08
CA TYR A 139 2.71 -36.73 12.32
C TYR A 139 1.87 -36.27 13.52
N THR A 140 1.57 -34.97 13.58
CA THR A 140 0.63 -34.35 14.52
C THR A 140 -0.80 -34.92 14.42
N SER A 141 -1.20 -35.45 13.26
CA SER A 141 -2.50 -36.09 13.10
C SER A 141 -2.56 -37.48 13.75
N TYR A 142 -1.44 -38.19 13.84
CA TYR A 142 -1.35 -39.49 14.49
C TYR A 142 -1.00 -39.37 15.98
N TYR A 143 -0.07 -38.48 16.31
CA TYR A 143 0.32 -38.15 17.67
C TYR A 143 -0.20 -36.77 18.03
N SER A 144 -1.14 -36.70 18.96
CA SER A 144 -1.69 -35.41 19.40
C SER A 144 -0.57 -34.49 19.88
N LEU A 145 -0.49 -33.28 19.31
CA LEU A 145 0.48 -32.24 19.71
C LEU A 145 0.51 -32.03 21.21
N ILE A 146 -0.66 -32.15 21.86
CA ILE A 146 -0.77 -31.97 23.30
C ILE A 146 0.01 -33.07 24.03
N SER A 147 -0.08 -34.32 23.58
CA SER A 147 0.56 -35.47 24.21
C SER A 147 2.06 -35.44 24.00
N THR A 148 2.53 -35.05 22.81
CA THR A 148 3.96 -34.93 22.53
C THR A 148 4.57 -33.74 23.27
N TYR A 149 3.85 -32.62 23.36
CA TYR A 149 4.24 -31.47 24.17
C TYR A 149 4.34 -31.82 25.65
N PHE A 150 3.33 -32.47 26.23
CA PHE A 150 3.39 -32.92 27.62
C PHE A 150 4.51 -33.95 27.83
N ALA A 151 4.75 -34.87 26.89
CA ALA A 151 5.89 -35.79 26.97
C ALA A 151 7.24 -35.06 26.98
N LEU A 152 7.40 -33.99 26.19
CA LEU A 152 8.60 -33.14 26.22
C LEU A 152 8.75 -32.40 27.55
N ILE A 153 7.67 -31.82 28.07
CA ILE A 153 7.69 -31.17 29.40
C ILE A 153 8.07 -32.19 30.47
N ILE A 154 7.43 -33.36 30.47
CA ILE A 154 7.71 -34.44 31.44
C ILE A 154 9.18 -34.87 31.32
N SER A 155 9.72 -34.98 30.11
CA SER A 155 11.14 -35.30 29.89
C SER A 155 12.06 -34.22 30.46
N LEU A 156 11.79 -32.95 30.19
CA LEU A 156 12.55 -31.82 30.75
C LEU A 156 12.47 -31.76 32.27
N LEU A 157 11.27 -31.97 32.84
CA LEU A 157 11.06 -32.03 34.29
C LEU A 157 11.79 -33.24 34.90
N GLY A 158 11.77 -34.40 34.25
CA GLY A 158 12.49 -35.58 34.69
C GLY A 158 14.01 -35.37 34.70
N LEU A 159 14.55 -34.81 33.62
CA LEU A 159 15.97 -34.43 33.55
C LEU A 159 16.33 -33.39 34.61
N ASN A 160 15.50 -32.37 34.79
CA ASN A 160 15.69 -31.37 35.84
C ASN A 160 15.65 -32.01 37.23
N TRP A 161 14.69 -32.89 37.49
CA TRP A 161 14.55 -33.59 38.76
C TRP A 161 15.79 -34.43 39.08
N ILE A 162 16.35 -35.15 38.09
CA ILE A 162 17.60 -35.91 38.21
C ILE A 162 18.79 -35.00 38.53
N ILE A 163 18.90 -33.84 37.86
CA ILE A 163 19.98 -32.87 38.10
C ILE A 163 19.87 -32.27 39.51
N VAL A 164 18.66 -31.90 39.93
CA VAL A 164 18.41 -31.31 41.25
C VAL A 164 18.66 -32.31 42.36
N ILE A 165 18.19 -33.57 42.23
CA ILE A 165 18.45 -34.60 43.25
C ILE A 165 19.93 -34.97 43.28
N GLY A 166 20.60 -35.07 42.12
CA GLY A 166 22.04 -35.33 42.05
C GLY A 166 22.85 -34.25 42.77
N LYS A 167 22.53 -32.98 42.55
CA LYS A 167 23.15 -31.86 43.27
C LYS A 167 22.80 -31.86 44.76
N LYS A 168 21.56 -32.17 45.13
CA LYS A 168 21.12 -32.25 46.54
C LYS A 168 21.90 -33.32 47.30
N GLN A 169 22.11 -34.49 46.71
CA GLN A 169 22.89 -35.56 47.31
C GLN A 169 24.39 -35.19 47.39
N PHE A 170 24.95 -34.61 46.34
CA PHE A 170 26.36 -34.19 46.31
C PHE A 170 26.67 -33.05 47.31
N GLN A 171 25.74 -32.13 47.52
CA GLN A 171 25.87 -31.06 48.53
C GLN A 171 25.71 -31.59 49.97
N ALA A 172 24.83 -32.56 50.20
CA ALA A 172 24.68 -33.21 51.51
C ALA A 172 25.96 -33.95 51.94
N LEU A 173 26.73 -34.47 50.99
CA LEU A 173 28.06 -35.06 51.23
C LEU A 173 29.16 -34.01 51.49
N SER A 174 28.95 -32.76 51.07
CA SER A 174 29.95 -31.68 51.14
C SER A 174 29.75 -30.71 52.31
N SER A 175 28.89 -31.03 53.28
CA SER A 175 28.59 -30.21 54.49
C SER A 175 28.40 -28.72 54.24
N THR A 176 27.83 -28.35 53.09
CA THR A 176 27.56 -26.97 52.68
C THR A 176 26.05 -26.73 52.70
N GLU A 177 25.60 -25.55 53.14
CA GLU A 177 24.17 -25.20 53.17
C GLU A 177 23.54 -25.30 51.77
N TYR A 178 22.44 -26.05 51.65
CA TYR A 178 21.73 -26.30 50.39
C TYR A 178 21.08 -25.00 49.88
N THR A 179 21.55 -24.50 48.73
CA THR A 179 20.97 -23.34 48.03
C THR A 179 20.24 -23.82 46.77
N ASN A 180 18.95 -23.49 46.61
CA ASN A 180 18.15 -23.92 45.47
C ASN A 180 18.56 -23.13 44.20
N PRO A 181 19.01 -23.78 43.11
CA PRO A 181 19.47 -23.10 41.91
C PRO A 181 18.38 -22.33 41.14
N PHE A 182 17.10 -22.52 41.48
CA PHE A 182 15.96 -21.85 40.82
C PHE A 182 15.38 -20.67 41.61
N GLU A 183 15.92 -20.37 42.79
CA GLU A 183 15.38 -19.34 43.68
C GLU A 183 15.44 -17.94 43.05
N SER A 184 16.52 -17.64 42.32
CA SER A 184 16.69 -16.39 41.56
C SER A 184 15.74 -16.25 40.36
N LEU A 185 15.15 -17.34 39.88
CA LEU A 185 14.18 -17.35 38.77
C LEU A 185 12.74 -17.18 39.30
N ILE A 186 12.47 -17.57 40.54
CA ILE A 186 11.16 -17.42 41.20
C ILE A 186 10.94 -15.98 41.65
N ASP A 187 11.99 -15.31 42.11
CA ASP A 187 11.93 -13.93 42.61
C ASP A 187 11.64 -12.92 41.48
N LYS A 188 11.89 -13.33 40.23
CA LYS A 188 11.45 -12.59 39.06
C LYS A 188 9.97 -12.88 38.84
N GLN A 189 9.10 -12.02 39.35
CA GLN A 189 7.66 -12.01 39.02
C GLN A 189 7.47 -11.63 37.54
N ILE A 190 7.68 -12.59 36.63
CA ILE A 190 7.54 -12.40 35.17
C ILE A 190 6.06 -12.24 34.77
N PHE A 191 5.12 -12.58 35.65
CA PHE A 191 3.69 -12.56 35.37
C PHE A 191 2.97 -11.48 36.17
N GLU A 192 2.71 -10.35 35.53
CA GLU A 192 1.82 -9.31 36.05
C GLU A 192 0.40 -9.87 36.12
N ARG A 193 0.02 -10.35 37.31
CA ARG A 193 -1.26 -11.02 37.61
C ARG A 193 -2.48 -10.22 37.12
N ALA A 194 -2.41 -8.88 37.19
CA ALA A 194 -3.46 -7.97 36.74
C ALA A 194 -3.82 -8.11 35.25
N LYS A 195 -2.85 -8.43 34.37
CA LYS A 195 -3.13 -8.63 32.95
C LYS A 195 -3.88 -9.93 32.71
N ILE A 196 -3.48 -11.00 33.39
CA ILE A 196 -4.09 -12.33 33.27
C ILE A 196 -5.53 -12.29 33.78
N GLU A 197 -5.76 -11.67 34.94
CA GLU A 197 -7.10 -11.51 35.50
C GLU A 197 -8.02 -10.69 34.59
N LYS A 198 -7.51 -9.63 33.96
CA LYS A 198 -8.29 -8.86 32.98
C LYS A 198 -8.73 -9.70 31.78
N TYR A 199 -7.83 -10.48 31.19
CA TYR A 199 -8.17 -11.35 30.05
C TYR A 199 -9.13 -12.47 30.44
N LEU A 200 -8.94 -13.06 31.63
CA LEU A 200 -9.83 -14.09 32.15
C LEU A 200 -11.22 -13.53 32.41
N ASN A 201 -11.35 -12.37 33.04
CA ASN A 201 -12.66 -11.76 33.30
C ASN A 201 -13.41 -11.45 31.99
N ILE A 202 -12.74 -10.89 30.98
CA ILE A 202 -13.36 -10.64 29.66
C ILE A 202 -13.84 -11.94 29.01
N PHE A 203 -13.08 -13.03 29.14
CA PHE A 203 -13.47 -14.33 28.60
C PHE A 203 -14.67 -14.91 29.36
N VAL A 204 -14.65 -14.86 30.69
CA VAL A 204 -15.72 -15.34 31.56
C VAL A 204 -17.02 -14.58 31.29
N ASP A 205 -16.96 -13.24 31.23
CA ASP A 205 -18.11 -12.39 30.90
C ASP A 205 -18.70 -12.74 29.52
N GLY A 206 -17.83 -12.98 28.53
CA GLY A 206 -18.25 -13.37 27.19
C GLY A 206 -18.95 -14.74 27.16
N VAL A 207 -18.45 -15.71 27.92
CA VAL A 207 -19.05 -17.04 28.03
C VAL A 207 -20.39 -16.97 28.78
N GLU A 208 -20.48 -16.18 29.85
CA GLU A 208 -21.70 -16.00 30.64
C GLU A 208 -22.82 -15.38 29.77
N PHE A 209 -22.51 -14.32 29.02
CA PHE A 209 -23.47 -13.70 28.11
C PHE A 209 -23.98 -14.69 27.06
N LEU A 210 -23.08 -15.46 26.45
CA LEU A 210 -23.45 -16.48 25.47
C LEU A 210 -24.37 -17.53 26.11
N LEU A 211 -24.00 -18.09 27.26
CA LEU A 211 -24.78 -19.13 27.95
C LEU A 211 -26.19 -18.65 28.31
N LEU A 212 -26.34 -17.40 28.76
CA LEU A 212 -27.65 -16.81 29.06
C LEU A 212 -28.52 -16.68 27.80
N GLU A 213 -27.93 -16.33 26.66
CA GLU A 213 -28.66 -16.27 25.38
C GLU A 213 -29.02 -17.67 24.87
N TYR A 214 -28.09 -18.64 24.96
CA TYR A 214 -28.34 -20.05 24.64
C TYR A 214 -29.47 -20.62 25.51
N GLN A 215 -29.51 -20.30 26.80
CA GLN A 215 -30.54 -20.76 27.72
C GLN A 215 -31.93 -20.24 27.33
N LYS A 216 -32.06 -18.97 26.92
CA LYS A 216 -33.33 -18.40 26.44
C LYS A 216 -33.82 -19.06 25.16
N VAL A 217 -32.90 -19.35 24.24
CA VAL A 217 -33.22 -20.07 22.99
C VAL A 217 -33.64 -21.53 23.27
N ILE A 218 -33.01 -22.18 24.26
CA ILE A 218 -33.35 -23.54 24.71
C ILE A 218 -34.69 -23.59 25.44
N LEU A 219 -35.09 -22.51 26.14
CA LEU A 219 -36.37 -22.43 26.84
C LEU A 219 -37.59 -22.38 25.89
N VAL A 220 -37.36 -22.30 24.57
CA VAL A 220 -38.40 -22.25 23.53
C VAL A 220 -39.42 -21.13 23.80
N GLU A 221 -38.95 -19.96 24.23
CA GLU A 221 -39.81 -18.76 24.28
C GLU A 221 -40.39 -18.44 22.89
N ASP A 222 -39.63 -18.74 21.82
CA ASP A 222 -40.04 -18.57 20.43
C ASP A 222 -39.64 -19.79 19.56
N PRO A 223 -40.57 -20.69 19.17
CA PRO A 223 -40.23 -21.93 18.45
C PRO A 223 -39.57 -21.68 17.10
N SER A 224 -39.97 -20.62 16.38
CA SER A 224 -39.36 -20.27 15.09
C SER A 224 -37.96 -19.66 15.22
N ARG A 225 -37.63 -19.04 16.36
CA ARG A 225 -36.30 -18.50 16.64
C ARG A 225 -35.35 -19.63 17.03
N THR A 226 -35.82 -20.56 17.85
CA THR A 226 -35.06 -21.76 18.24
C THR A 226 -34.75 -22.67 17.06
N PHE A 227 -35.70 -22.90 16.15
CA PHE A 227 -35.46 -23.73 14.96
C PHE A 227 -34.34 -23.18 14.06
N LYS A 228 -34.34 -21.87 13.78
CA LYS A 228 -33.27 -21.23 12.98
C LYS A 228 -31.91 -21.36 13.66
N PHE A 229 -31.90 -21.24 14.98
CA PHE A 229 -30.69 -21.37 15.77
C PHE A 229 -30.14 -22.80 15.78
N ILE A 230 -31.01 -23.83 15.87
CA ILE A 230 -30.61 -25.23 15.75
C ILE A 230 -29.99 -25.50 14.37
N VAL A 231 -30.61 -25.02 13.30
CA VAL A 231 -30.06 -25.16 11.94
C VAL A 231 -28.73 -24.44 11.80
N PHE A 232 -28.59 -23.23 12.37
CA PHE A 232 -27.33 -22.49 12.40
C PHE A 232 -26.25 -23.23 13.19
N LEU A 233 -26.56 -23.71 14.38
CA LEU A 233 -25.63 -24.42 15.26
C LEU A 233 -25.24 -25.78 14.66
N TYR A 234 -26.17 -26.50 14.03
CA TYR A 234 -25.92 -27.74 13.29
C TYR A 234 -25.02 -27.49 12.07
N SER A 235 -25.25 -26.39 11.36
CA SER A 235 -24.39 -25.97 10.25
C SER A 235 -22.99 -25.65 10.75
N LEU A 236 -22.87 -24.91 11.85
CA LEU A 236 -21.60 -24.58 12.48
C LEU A 236 -20.88 -25.85 12.95
N TRP A 237 -21.57 -26.76 13.65
CA TRP A 237 -21.03 -28.06 14.06
C TRP A 237 -20.52 -28.88 12.88
N THR A 238 -21.30 -28.93 11.80
CA THR A 238 -20.93 -29.64 10.57
C THR A 238 -19.70 -29.01 9.93
N ILE A 239 -19.67 -27.69 9.77
CA ILE A 239 -18.52 -26.97 9.20
C ILE A 239 -17.27 -27.12 10.08
N LEU A 240 -17.42 -27.09 11.40
CA LEU A 240 -16.32 -27.30 12.36
C LEU A 240 -15.79 -28.74 12.31
N GLY A 241 -16.65 -29.73 12.04
CA GLY A 241 -16.23 -31.11 11.80
C GLY A 241 -15.50 -31.30 10.47
N TRP A 242 -15.89 -30.53 9.45
CA TRP A 242 -15.25 -30.57 8.12
C TRP A 242 -13.89 -29.87 8.10
N PHE A 243 -13.79 -28.72 8.77
CA PHE A 243 -12.53 -27.99 8.94
C PHE A 243 -11.88 -28.36 10.26
N SER A 244 -11.37 -29.60 10.33
CA SER A 244 -10.44 -29.94 11.41
C SER A 244 -9.28 -28.95 11.40
N ILE A 245 -8.87 -28.47 12.57
CA ILE A 245 -7.72 -27.55 12.69
C ILE A 245 -6.46 -28.09 11.98
N ARG A 246 -6.33 -29.42 11.89
CA ARG A 246 -5.28 -30.11 11.15
C ARG A 246 -5.39 -29.92 9.64
N THR A 247 -6.60 -30.04 9.07
CA THR A 247 -6.83 -29.83 7.64
C THR A 247 -6.70 -28.36 7.29
N LEU A 248 -7.19 -27.46 8.15
CA LEU A 248 -7.04 -26.02 7.96
C LEU A 248 -5.56 -25.59 8.00
N ALA A 249 -4.77 -26.12 8.95
CA ALA A 249 -3.33 -25.89 9.00
C ALA A 249 -2.62 -26.38 7.72
N SER A 250 -3.01 -27.53 7.19
CA SER A 250 -2.46 -28.04 5.93
C SER A 250 -2.81 -27.15 4.74
N ILE A 251 -4.05 -26.64 4.66
CA ILE A 251 -4.50 -25.75 3.60
C ILE A 251 -3.74 -24.42 3.66
N VAL A 252 -3.57 -23.84 4.84
CA VAL A 252 -2.81 -22.59 5.01
C VAL A 252 -1.35 -22.77 4.60
N LEU A 253 -0.71 -23.89 4.97
CA LEU A 253 0.66 -24.18 4.58
C LEU A 253 0.80 -24.34 3.07
N VAL A 254 -0.08 -25.15 2.46
CA VAL A 254 -0.07 -25.39 1.01
C VAL A 254 -0.40 -24.12 0.24
N LEU A 255 -1.40 -23.34 0.65
CA LEU A 255 -1.75 -22.07 0.02
C LEU A 255 -0.64 -21.03 0.22
N GLY A 256 -0.05 -20.93 1.41
CA GLY A 256 1.05 -20.02 1.68
C GLY A 256 2.25 -20.23 0.76
N PHE A 257 2.54 -21.48 0.40
CA PHE A 257 3.60 -21.82 -0.57
C PHE A 257 3.13 -21.88 -2.03
N SER A 258 1.85 -22.17 -2.29
CA SER A 258 1.34 -22.36 -3.66
C SER A 258 0.82 -21.06 -4.27
N VAL A 259 0.20 -20.19 -3.47
CA VAL A 259 -0.38 -18.91 -3.94
C VAL A 259 0.68 -18.01 -4.56
N PRO A 260 1.86 -17.76 -3.94
CA PRO A 260 2.89 -16.91 -4.55
C PRO A 260 3.44 -17.49 -5.85
N THR A 261 3.60 -18.81 -5.92
CA THR A 261 4.16 -19.53 -7.08
C THR A 261 3.17 -19.59 -8.24
N ILE A 262 1.90 -19.89 -7.96
CA ILE A 262 0.84 -19.93 -8.97
C ILE A 262 0.57 -18.52 -9.50
N TYR A 263 0.57 -17.51 -8.63
CA TYR A 263 0.41 -16.12 -9.02
C TYR A 263 1.48 -15.70 -10.03
N ARG A 264 2.77 -15.96 -9.73
CA ARG A 264 3.86 -15.59 -10.64
C ARG A 264 3.83 -16.37 -11.96
N ARG A 265 3.47 -17.66 -11.95
CA ARG A 265 3.42 -18.49 -13.18
C ARG A 265 2.21 -18.21 -14.06
N LYS A 266 1.11 -17.71 -13.51
CA LYS A 266 -0.14 -17.45 -14.25
C LYS A 266 -0.56 -15.99 -14.24
N GLN A 267 0.37 -15.07 -13.96
CA GLN A 267 0.09 -13.63 -13.90
C GLN A 267 -0.62 -13.15 -15.17
N GLU A 268 -0.10 -13.50 -16.35
CA GLU A 268 -0.70 -13.14 -17.64
C GLU A 268 -2.12 -13.71 -17.83
N PHE A 269 -2.37 -14.94 -17.37
CA PHE A 269 -3.69 -15.56 -17.43
C PHE A 269 -4.69 -14.92 -16.46
N PHE A 270 -4.25 -14.60 -15.23
CA PHE A 270 -5.08 -13.89 -14.27
C PHE A 270 -5.37 -12.47 -14.73
N ASP A 271 -4.40 -11.80 -15.35
CA ASP A 271 -4.57 -10.46 -15.91
C ASP A 271 -5.54 -10.45 -17.09
N GLU A 272 -5.48 -11.45 -17.97
CA GLU A 272 -6.47 -11.59 -19.07
C GLU A 272 -7.89 -11.80 -18.50
N LYS A 273 -8.05 -12.66 -17.48
CA LYS A 273 -9.34 -12.91 -16.84
C LYS A 273 -9.84 -11.71 -16.03
N LEU A 274 -8.96 -11.01 -15.32
CA LEU A 274 -9.27 -9.80 -14.58
C LEU A 274 -9.62 -8.64 -15.52
N ASN A 275 -8.94 -8.52 -16.65
CA ASN A 275 -9.28 -7.53 -17.68
C ASN A 275 -10.64 -7.86 -18.32
N LYS A 276 -10.94 -9.14 -18.59
CA LYS A 276 -12.26 -9.55 -19.05
C LYS A 276 -13.35 -9.27 -18.02
N MET A 277 -13.12 -9.54 -16.73
CA MET A 277 -14.04 -9.19 -15.65
C MET A 277 -14.21 -7.68 -15.48
N ARG A 278 -13.13 -6.90 -15.55
CA ARG A 278 -13.17 -5.43 -15.50
C ARG A 278 -13.97 -4.86 -16.67
N GLY A 279 -13.76 -5.37 -17.89
CA GLY A 279 -14.53 -4.98 -19.06
C GLY A 279 -16.02 -5.28 -18.90
N ILE A 280 -16.34 -6.47 -18.39
CA ILE A 280 -17.72 -6.86 -18.08
C ILE A 280 -18.32 -5.95 -17.01
N SER A 281 -17.62 -5.72 -15.89
CA SER A 281 -18.07 -4.84 -14.80
C SER A 281 -18.28 -3.40 -15.27
N ASN A 282 -17.36 -2.85 -16.06
CA ASN A 282 -17.51 -1.51 -16.64
C ASN A 282 -18.74 -1.45 -17.57
N SER A 283 -18.99 -2.48 -18.37
CA SER A 283 -20.17 -2.51 -19.24
C SER A 283 -21.49 -2.56 -18.47
N TYR A 284 -21.53 -3.24 -17.31
CA TYR A 284 -22.70 -3.21 -16.43
C TYR A 284 -22.85 -1.85 -15.75
N CYS A 285 -21.76 -1.24 -15.31
CA CYS A 285 -21.76 0.10 -14.72
C CYS A 285 -22.19 1.18 -15.74
N GLU A 286 -21.74 1.08 -16.98
CA GLU A 286 -22.09 2.00 -18.07
C GLU A 286 -23.54 1.84 -18.50
N ARG A 287 -24.05 0.60 -18.56
CA ARG A 287 -25.48 0.35 -18.76
C ARG A 287 -26.33 0.86 -17.60
N ALA A 288 -25.92 0.64 -16.36
CA ALA A 288 -26.63 1.13 -15.18
C ALA A 288 -26.63 2.65 -15.13
N THR A 289 -25.49 3.30 -15.37
CA THR A 289 -25.39 4.76 -15.42
C THR A 289 -26.14 5.36 -16.62
N GLY A 290 -26.16 4.68 -17.77
CA GLY A 290 -26.98 5.07 -18.92
C GLY A 290 -28.48 5.03 -18.64
N LEU A 291 -28.95 3.95 -18.01
CA LEU A 291 -30.36 3.81 -17.59
C LEU A 291 -30.72 4.84 -16.50
N LEU A 292 -29.85 5.04 -15.52
CA LEU A 292 -30.01 6.09 -14.51
C LEU A 292 -30.07 7.46 -15.18
N LYS A 293 -29.18 7.77 -16.14
CA LYS A 293 -29.18 9.06 -16.85
C LYS A 293 -30.44 9.26 -17.70
N GLN A 294 -31.01 8.21 -18.28
CA GLN A 294 -32.29 8.30 -18.99
C GLN A 294 -33.47 8.56 -18.05
N HIS A 295 -33.58 7.81 -16.95
CA HIS A 295 -34.70 7.98 -16.00
C HIS A 295 -34.57 9.24 -15.13
N THR A 296 -33.35 9.66 -14.81
CA THR A 296 -33.09 10.87 -14.01
C THR A 296 -33.28 12.15 -14.79
N LYS A 297 -33.08 12.19 -16.12
CA LYS A 297 -33.38 13.38 -16.94
C LYS A 297 -34.84 13.83 -16.76
N GLY A 298 -35.79 12.90 -16.82
CA GLY A 298 -37.21 13.23 -16.64
C GLY A 298 -37.57 13.71 -15.22
N VAL A 299 -36.90 13.18 -14.19
CA VAL A 299 -37.14 13.59 -12.80
C VAL A 299 -36.46 14.92 -12.48
N VAL A 300 -35.23 15.12 -12.95
CA VAL A 300 -34.48 16.37 -12.82
C VAL A 300 -35.20 17.49 -13.55
N GLU A 301 -35.77 17.22 -14.73
CA GLU A 301 -36.50 18.23 -15.50
C GLU A 301 -37.86 18.58 -14.88
N LYS A 302 -38.58 17.61 -14.31
CA LYS A 302 -39.78 17.87 -13.50
C LYS A 302 -39.44 18.68 -12.23
N GLY A 303 -38.37 18.31 -11.53
CA GLY A 303 -37.87 19.05 -10.37
C GLY A 303 -37.45 20.48 -10.74
N ARG A 304 -36.78 20.64 -11.88
CA ARG A 304 -36.40 21.95 -12.43
C ARG A 304 -37.63 22.79 -12.78
N ASN A 305 -38.62 22.24 -13.48
CA ASN A 305 -39.87 22.96 -13.79
C ASN A 305 -40.65 23.33 -12.52
N TYR A 306 -40.64 22.47 -11.49
CA TYR A 306 -41.25 22.79 -10.20
C TYR A 306 -40.49 23.90 -9.45
N ALA A 307 -39.16 23.89 -9.52
CA ALA A 307 -38.32 24.95 -8.96
C ALA A 307 -38.51 26.29 -9.69
N VAL A 308 -38.60 26.28 -11.02
CA VAL A 308 -38.89 27.47 -11.84
C VAL A 308 -40.28 28.03 -11.53
N THR A 309 -41.30 27.17 -11.41
CA THR A 309 -42.68 27.60 -11.06
C THR A 309 -42.81 28.14 -9.63
N LYS A 310 -41.96 27.68 -8.70
CA LYS A 310 -41.86 28.22 -7.33
C LYS A 310 -40.95 29.45 -7.20
N GLY A 311 -40.30 29.88 -8.28
CA GLY A 311 -39.38 31.03 -8.29
C GLY A 311 -38.01 30.76 -7.66
N TRP A 312 -37.62 29.49 -7.53
CA TRP A 312 -36.35 29.07 -6.91
C TRP A 312 -35.22 28.88 -7.95
N ALA A 313 -35.54 28.87 -9.25
CA ALA A 313 -34.56 28.74 -10.33
C ALA A 313 -34.94 29.61 -11.55
N THR A 314 -33.95 30.20 -12.22
CA THR A 314 -34.10 31.02 -13.43
C THR A 314 -33.99 30.15 -14.69
N LYS A 315 -34.81 30.42 -15.70
CA LYS A 315 -34.68 29.80 -17.03
C LYS A 315 -33.45 30.40 -17.72
N GLU A 316 -32.39 29.61 -17.88
CA GLU A 316 -31.31 29.95 -18.81
C GLU A 316 -31.67 29.38 -20.19
N GLU A 317 -31.60 30.25 -21.19
CA GLU A 317 -31.76 29.97 -22.64
C GLU A 317 -30.52 29.31 -23.23
#